data_AF-A0A842U1K1-F1
#
_entry.id   AF-A0A842U1K1-F1
#
_cell.length_a   1.000
_cell.length_b   1.000
_cell.length_c   1.000
_cell.angle_alpha   90.00
_cell.angle_beta   90.00
_cell.angle_gamma   90.00
#
_symmetry.space_group_name_H-M   'P 1'
#
loop_
_entity.id
_entity.type
_entity.pdbx_description
1 polymer ?
#
loop_
_entity_poly.entity_id
_entity_poly.type
_entity_poly.pdbx_seq_one_letter_code
_entity_poly.pdbx_strand_id
1 'polypeptide(L)'
;MSLIIFDLDFTLVDTRHLQVYRKNPEGNRFLKQNIFNIHTEHYSDALKKIAAYKHKKNEAVVVSDANKEQCRLLLEKHGYPDMPVLGSAGKPIIELEDICRQFNKEKEDCLVIGDSPKDILMAHHNSMASIGVTWSESEKRKEKITNMLKKSQPNFIIDNPEMLWERIGEFEKGYFEHEERKLPKRYSFIERFDSLEQEIRTISLADYHPRNWSSGETNEILAFKKSKDYFVDDIRLGKKDEYFYKERIMGNIVFKDIISGYIMRVAEKTSKLKGHSLMIAAPNSLPEFCYKRDPNNNMAVNINSRVFKNDVIKRDCVRLYPKQTSRDGYKATIHTHMETMGFRDIDYSGIDNIVIFDDVLTRKTQINSIGIGLRESGFNNNLYAITLGETTHL
;
A
#
# COMPACT_ATOMS: atom_id res chain seq x y z
N MET A 1 4.43 -1.26 32.06
CA MET A 1 3.28 -0.33 31.83
C MET A 1 3.36 0.11 30.39
N SER A 2 2.43 -0.32 29.53
CA SER A 2 2.57 -0.19 28.07
C SER A 2 1.80 0.97 27.46
N LEU A 3 2.33 1.59 26.40
CA LEU A 3 1.56 2.49 25.54
C LEU A 3 0.91 1.71 24.40
N ILE A 4 -0.39 1.88 24.23
CA ILE A 4 -1.15 1.24 23.16
C ILE A 4 -1.40 2.25 22.05
N ILE A 5 -0.95 1.90 20.84
CA ILE A 5 -1.06 2.70 19.64
C ILE A 5 -2.14 2.08 18.75
N PHE A 6 -3.30 2.70 18.70
CA PHE A 6 -4.42 2.23 17.89
C PHE A 6 -4.42 2.89 16.51
N ASP A 7 -4.59 2.10 15.45
CA ASP A 7 -5.21 2.64 14.25
C ASP A 7 -6.70 2.93 14.49
N LEU A 8 -7.28 3.81 13.68
CA LEU A 8 -8.69 4.19 13.78
C LEU A 8 -9.57 3.42 12.81
N ASP A 9 -9.26 3.54 11.51
CA ASP A 9 -10.11 3.06 10.44
C ASP A 9 -10.08 1.54 10.39
N PHE A 10 -11.25 0.89 10.37
CA PHE A 10 -11.34 -0.58 10.36
C PHE A 10 -10.68 -1.28 11.57
N THR A 11 -10.23 -0.53 12.56
CA THR A 11 -9.66 -1.04 13.81
C THR A 11 -10.59 -0.69 14.97
N LEU A 12 -10.77 0.60 15.27
CA LEU A 12 -11.71 1.07 16.30
C LEU A 12 -13.11 1.37 15.74
N VAL A 13 -13.16 1.89 14.50
CA VAL A 13 -14.39 2.36 13.87
C VAL A 13 -14.48 1.85 12.43
N ASP A 14 -15.65 1.36 12.05
CA ASP A 14 -15.96 1.06 10.67
C ASP A 14 -16.19 2.34 9.86
N THR A 15 -15.22 2.64 8.99
CA THR A 15 -15.25 3.84 8.15
C THR A 15 -15.46 3.51 6.67
N ARG A 16 -16.06 2.35 6.35
CA ARG A 16 -16.28 1.88 4.96
C ARG A 16 -17.00 2.92 4.13
N HIS A 17 -18.04 3.54 4.69
CA HIS A 17 -18.85 4.56 4.03
C HIS A 17 -18.16 5.93 3.93
N LEU A 18 -17.07 6.17 4.67
CA LEU A 18 -16.33 7.43 4.60
C LEU A 18 -15.33 7.47 3.43
N GLN A 19 -14.93 6.30 2.92
CA GLN A 19 -13.85 6.17 1.94
C GLN A 19 -14.13 6.96 0.65
N VAL A 20 -15.39 7.03 0.22
CA VAL A 20 -15.81 7.77 -0.98
C VAL A 20 -15.55 9.29 -0.87
N TYR A 21 -15.64 9.83 0.34
CA TYR A 21 -15.46 11.26 0.62
C TYR A 21 -13.98 11.63 0.78
N ARG A 22 -13.13 10.70 1.23
CA ARG A 22 -11.70 10.97 1.49
C ARG A 22 -10.84 11.09 0.22
N LYS A 23 -11.37 10.73 -0.95
CA LYS A 23 -10.62 10.65 -2.21
C LYS A 23 -10.23 11.98 -2.83
N ASN A 24 -10.89 13.08 -2.49
CA ASN A 24 -10.63 14.39 -3.08
C ASN A 24 -10.88 15.55 -2.09
N PRO A 25 -10.44 16.78 -2.40
CA PRO A 25 -10.59 17.92 -1.49
C PRO A 25 -12.05 18.27 -1.15
N GLU A 26 -12.95 18.18 -2.11
CA GLU A 26 -14.37 18.52 -1.91
C GLU A 26 -15.06 17.54 -0.96
N GLY A 27 -14.88 16.24 -1.19
CA GLY A 27 -15.39 15.20 -0.30
C GLY A 27 -14.78 15.31 1.11
N ASN A 28 -13.50 15.67 1.23
CA ASN A 28 -12.90 15.90 2.55
C ASN A 28 -13.54 17.07 3.28
N ARG A 29 -13.87 18.17 2.60
CA ARG A 29 -14.63 19.29 3.20
C ARG A 29 -16.02 18.86 3.62
N PHE A 30 -16.74 18.15 2.75
CA PHE A 30 -18.06 17.61 3.06
C PHE A 30 -18.04 16.71 4.29
N LEU A 31 -17.05 15.81 4.36
CA LEU A 31 -16.87 14.88 5.47
C LEU A 31 -16.72 15.64 6.79
N LYS A 32 -15.88 16.69 6.87
CA LYS A 32 -15.70 17.48 8.10
C LYS A 32 -17.00 18.07 8.63
N GLN A 33 -17.87 18.53 7.74
CA GLN A 33 -19.13 19.18 8.12
C GLN A 33 -20.26 18.17 8.44
N ASN A 34 -20.15 16.94 7.93
CA ASN A 34 -21.26 15.98 7.95
C ASN A 34 -20.93 14.63 8.59
N ILE A 35 -19.76 14.49 9.24
CA ILE A 35 -19.28 13.20 9.76
C ILE A 35 -20.23 12.53 10.75
N PHE A 36 -20.96 13.31 11.55
CA PHE A 36 -21.99 12.81 12.46
C PHE A 36 -23.20 12.23 11.74
N ASN A 37 -23.51 12.71 10.54
CA ASN A 37 -24.67 12.30 9.74
C ASN A 37 -24.37 11.12 8.79
N ILE A 38 -23.09 10.84 8.51
CA ILE A 38 -22.71 9.72 7.64
C ILE A 38 -22.66 8.43 8.46
N HIS A 39 -23.22 7.33 7.97
CA HIS A 39 -23.22 6.07 8.71
C HIS A 39 -21.79 5.51 8.94
N THR A 40 -21.52 5.12 10.19
CA THR A 40 -20.28 4.50 10.69
C THR A 40 -20.64 3.74 11.96
N GLU A 41 -19.89 2.71 12.32
CA GLU A 41 -20.17 1.88 13.50
C GLU A 41 -18.89 1.64 14.31
N HIS A 42 -18.99 1.42 15.62
CA HIS A 42 -17.90 0.85 16.41
C HIS A 42 -18.01 -0.68 16.43
N TYR A 43 -16.89 -1.40 16.48
CA TYR A 43 -16.91 -2.86 16.36
C TYR A 43 -17.31 -3.62 17.63
N SER A 44 -16.93 -3.11 18.81
CA SER A 44 -17.30 -3.71 20.10
C SER A 44 -17.15 -2.70 21.23
N ASP A 45 -18.01 -2.84 22.26
CA ASP A 45 -17.88 -2.08 23.51
C ASP A 45 -16.62 -2.45 24.30
N ALA A 46 -16.04 -3.63 24.08
CA ALA A 46 -14.75 -4.00 24.67
C ALA A 46 -13.62 -3.09 24.21
N LEU A 47 -13.61 -2.69 22.93
CA LEU A 47 -12.62 -1.74 22.41
C LEU A 47 -12.73 -0.39 23.13
N LYS A 48 -13.95 0.11 23.36
CA LYS A 48 -14.18 1.34 24.13
C LYS A 48 -13.68 1.21 25.56
N LYS A 49 -13.96 0.08 26.22
CA LYS A 49 -13.49 -0.18 27.59
C LYS A 49 -11.96 -0.23 27.67
N ILE A 50 -11.30 -0.92 26.72
CA ILE A 50 -9.84 -0.98 26.61
C ILE A 50 -9.28 0.42 26.41
N ALA A 51 -9.77 1.15 25.41
CA ALA A 51 -9.32 2.51 25.11
C ALA A 51 -9.52 3.45 26.31
N ALA A 52 -10.68 3.41 26.97
CA ALA A 52 -10.97 4.21 28.16
C ALA A 52 -10.06 3.86 29.34
N TYR A 53 -9.82 2.57 29.59
CA TYR A 53 -8.90 2.12 30.64
C TYR A 53 -7.47 2.61 30.40
N LYS A 54 -6.97 2.43 29.17
CA LYS A 54 -5.62 2.84 28.78
C LYS A 54 -5.47 4.35 28.74
N HIS A 55 -6.45 5.08 28.22
CA HIS A 55 -6.45 6.54 28.25
C HIS A 55 -6.40 7.11 29.68
N LYS A 56 -7.18 6.55 30.62
CA LYS A 56 -7.14 6.98 32.04
C LYS A 56 -5.76 6.84 32.70
N LYS A 57 -4.93 5.93 32.18
CA LYS A 57 -3.55 5.72 32.63
C LYS A 57 -2.52 6.53 31.83
N ASN A 58 -2.95 7.37 30.90
CA ASN A 58 -2.09 8.02 29.91
C ASN A 58 -1.27 6.98 29.11
N GLU A 59 -1.94 5.95 28.60
CA GLU A 59 -1.35 4.79 27.92
C GLU A 59 -2.05 4.48 26.58
N ALA A 60 -2.70 5.46 25.95
CA ALA A 60 -3.39 5.28 24.67
C ALA A 60 -3.22 6.46 23.73
N VAL A 61 -2.95 6.17 22.46
CA VAL A 61 -2.84 7.14 21.36
C VAL A 61 -3.45 6.54 20.08
N VAL A 62 -4.00 7.40 19.23
CA VAL A 62 -4.49 7.02 17.90
C VAL A 62 -3.54 7.53 16.83
N VAL A 63 -3.12 6.65 15.91
CA VAL A 63 -2.27 6.97 14.76
C VAL A 63 -2.98 6.54 13.48
N SER A 64 -3.38 7.51 12.65
CA SER A 64 -4.18 7.27 11.45
C SER A 64 -3.72 8.09 10.25
N ASP A 65 -3.90 7.54 9.04
CA ASP A 65 -3.69 8.26 7.79
C ASP A 65 -4.81 9.28 7.51
N ALA A 66 -5.96 9.16 8.19
CA ALA A 66 -7.04 10.14 8.12
C ALA A 66 -6.64 11.46 8.80
N ASN A 67 -7.29 12.57 8.41
CA ASN A 67 -6.97 13.86 9.00
C ASN A 67 -7.28 13.87 10.51
N LYS A 68 -6.41 14.54 11.30
CA LYS A 68 -6.51 14.60 12.77
C LYS A 68 -7.88 15.06 13.28
N GLU A 69 -8.46 16.06 12.64
CA GLU A 69 -9.79 16.58 12.99
C GLU A 69 -10.88 15.53 12.76
N GLN A 70 -10.86 14.86 11.59
CA GLN A 70 -11.80 13.78 11.27
C GLN A 70 -11.69 12.62 12.28
N CYS A 71 -10.48 12.28 12.69
CA CYS A 71 -10.25 11.24 13.70
C CYS A 71 -10.91 11.61 15.03
N ARG A 72 -10.71 12.84 15.51
CA ARG A 72 -11.33 13.32 16.76
C ARG A 72 -12.85 13.29 16.70
N LEU A 73 -13.44 13.78 15.61
CA LEU A 73 -14.89 13.77 15.44
C LEU A 73 -15.45 12.33 15.41
N LEU A 74 -14.71 11.36 14.88
CA LEU A 74 -15.10 9.95 14.94
C LEU A 74 -15.00 9.36 16.34
N LEU A 75 -13.94 9.67 17.08
CA LEU A 75 -13.80 9.25 18.48
C LEU A 75 -14.96 9.81 19.32
N GLU A 76 -15.26 11.11 19.17
CA GLU A 76 -16.36 11.79 19.84
C GLU A 76 -17.72 11.15 19.48
N LYS A 77 -18.00 11.02 18.18
CA LYS A 77 -19.25 10.43 17.68
C LYS A 77 -19.54 9.06 18.27
N HIS A 78 -18.51 8.24 18.46
CA HIS A 78 -18.65 6.87 18.96
C HIS A 78 -18.44 6.74 20.46
N GLY A 79 -18.23 7.85 21.19
CA GLY A 79 -18.04 7.83 22.63
C GLY A 79 -16.73 7.16 23.08
N TYR A 80 -15.70 7.22 22.26
CA TYR A 80 -14.34 6.92 22.70
C TYR A 80 -13.79 8.09 23.54
N PRO A 81 -12.83 7.84 24.45
CA PRO A 81 -12.12 8.93 25.13
C PRO A 81 -11.41 9.86 24.13
N ASP A 82 -11.21 11.12 24.51
CA ASP A 82 -10.42 12.11 23.75
C ASP A 82 -8.92 11.80 23.85
N MET A 83 -8.52 10.67 23.25
CA MET A 83 -7.13 10.24 23.18
C MET A 83 -6.32 11.19 22.31
N PRO A 84 -5.02 11.37 22.60
CA PRO A 84 -4.11 12.01 21.66
C PRO A 84 -4.18 11.36 20.28
N VAL A 85 -4.21 12.20 19.24
CA VAL A 85 -4.32 11.77 17.84
C VAL A 85 -3.15 12.33 17.03
N LEU A 86 -2.46 11.43 16.35
CA LEU A 86 -1.58 11.72 15.22
C LEU A 86 -2.33 11.36 13.92
N GLY A 87 -2.85 12.37 13.25
CA GLY A 87 -3.56 12.21 11.98
C GLY A 87 -2.67 12.56 10.79
N SER A 88 -3.07 12.11 9.59
CA SER A 88 -2.28 12.22 8.36
C SER A 88 -0.87 11.64 8.55
N ALA A 89 -0.78 10.53 9.28
CA ALA A 89 0.46 9.92 9.73
C ALA A 89 1.38 9.47 8.57
N GLY A 90 0.84 9.09 7.41
CA GLY A 90 1.68 8.68 6.29
C GLY A 90 2.30 7.30 6.49
N LYS A 91 1.55 6.38 7.12
CA LYS A 91 1.98 5.00 7.38
C LYS A 91 2.41 4.30 6.08
N PRO A 92 3.45 3.44 6.11
CA PRO A 92 4.12 2.90 7.29
C PRO A 92 5.42 3.61 7.70
N ILE A 93 5.92 4.57 6.91
CA ILE A 93 7.21 5.24 7.17
C ILE A 93 6.94 6.50 7.99
N ILE A 94 6.73 6.32 9.28
CA ILE A 94 6.61 7.41 10.26
C ILE A 94 7.41 7.08 11.51
N GLU A 95 8.15 8.07 11.99
CA GLU A 95 8.89 8.06 13.25
C GLU A 95 7.95 8.34 14.42
N LEU A 96 7.95 7.46 15.43
CA LEU A 96 7.07 7.55 16.60
C LEU A 96 7.82 7.97 17.88
N GLU A 97 9.08 8.37 17.79
CA GLU A 97 9.92 8.79 18.93
C GLU A 97 9.27 9.93 19.72
N ASP A 98 8.71 10.92 19.04
CA ASP A 98 8.09 12.07 19.73
C ASP A 98 6.85 11.65 20.52
N ILE A 99 6.10 10.65 20.02
CA ILE A 99 4.98 10.06 20.76
C ILE A 99 5.53 9.28 21.96
N CYS A 100 6.54 8.43 21.77
CA CYS A 100 7.16 7.68 22.87
C CYS A 100 7.65 8.62 23.99
N ARG A 101 8.34 9.70 23.62
CA ARG A 101 8.79 10.75 24.56
C ARG A 101 7.63 11.45 25.25
N GLN A 102 6.58 11.82 24.52
CA GLN A 102 5.38 12.45 25.10
C GLN A 102 4.74 11.59 26.20
N PHE A 103 4.76 10.27 26.04
CA PHE A 103 4.19 9.33 26.99
C PHE A 103 5.21 8.76 27.99
N ASN A 104 6.47 9.20 27.93
CA ASN A 104 7.59 8.68 28.72
C ASN A 104 7.68 7.15 28.65
N LYS A 105 7.75 6.63 27.42
CA LYS A 105 7.84 5.20 27.09
C LYS A 105 9.01 4.94 26.16
N GLU A 106 9.60 3.76 26.33
CA GLU A 106 10.52 3.20 25.35
C GLU A 106 9.73 2.45 24.25
N LYS A 107 10.40 2.14 23.13
CA LYS A 107 9.75 1.50 21.97
C LYS A 107 9.27 0.08 22.32
N GLU A 108 10.00 -0.61 23.18
CA GLU A 108 9.72 -1.96 23.66
C GLU A 108 8.48 -2.00 24.57
N ASP A 109 8.10 -0.86 25.16
CA ASP A 109 6.86 -0.70 25.94
C ASP A 109 5.65 -0.33 25.07
N CYS A 110 5.81 -0.24 23.75
CA CYS A 110 4.76 0.17 22.83
C CYS A 110 4.17 -1.02 22.06
N LEU A 111 2.84 -1.05 21.95
CA LEU A 111 2.09 -2.05 21.19
C LEU A 111 1.21 -1.38 20.13
N VAL A 112 1.44 -1.72 18.86
CA VAL A 112 0.63 -1.24 17.74
C VAL A 112 -0.51 -2.20 17.44
N ILE A 113 -1.73 -1.68 17.26
CA ILE A 113 -2.90 -2.46 16.89
C ILE A 113 -3.51 -1.85 15.62
N GLY A 114 -3.62 -2.63 14.56
CA GLY A 114 -4.18 -2.16 13.29
C GLY A 114 -4.68 -3.27 12.37
N ASP A 115 -5.54 -2.93 11.42
CA ASP A 115 -6.20 -3.87 10.51
C ASP A 115 -5.38 -4.15 9.25
N SER A 116 -4.39 -3.28 8.97
CA SER A 116 -3.69 -3.30 7.70
C SER A 116 -2.22 -3.71 7.86
N PRO A 117 -1.63 -4.32 6.83
CA PRO A 117 -0.19 -4.56 6.82
C PRO A 117 0.66 -3.28 6.95
N LYS A 118 0.11 -2.10 6.66
CA LYS A 118 0.84 -0.84 6.86
C LYS A 118 1.03 -0.53 8.34
N ASP A 119 0.05 -0.85 9.19
CA ASP A 119 0.15 -0.65 10.63
C ASP A 119 1.24 -1.55 11.22
N ILE A 120 1.26 -2.80 10.77
CA ILE A 120 2.27 -3.77 11.18
C ILE A 120 3.66 -3.34 10.69
N LEU A 121 3.79 -2.87 9.44
CA LEU A 121 5.06 -2.35 8.94
C LEU A 121 5.50 -1.06 9.63
N MET A 122 4.57 -0.21 10.09
CA MET A 122 4.88 0.95 10.94
C MET A 122 5.46 0.50 12.29
N ALA A 123 4.89 -0.54 12.89
CA ALA A 123 5.43 -1.13 14.11
C ALA A 123 6.86 -1.66 13.90
N HIS A 124 7.07 -2.42 12.81
CA HIS A 124 8.41 -2.91 12.43
C HIS A 124 9.41 -1.78 12.21
N HIS A 125 9.00 -0.71 11.52
CA HIS A 125 9.84 0.48 11.28
C HIS A 125 10.31 1.12 12.60
N ASN A 126 9.49 1.03 13.65
CA ASN A 126 9.78 1.59 14.96
C ASN A 126 10.24 0.54 15.99
N SER A 127 10.56 -0.69 15.59
CA SER A 127 10.94 -1.80 16.49
C SER A 127 9.93 -2.08 17.62
N MET A 128 8.63 -1.98 17.31
CA MET A 128 7.53 -2.18 18.27
C MET A 128 6.81 -3.51 18.04
N ALA A 129 6.25 -4.06 19.12
CA ALA A 129 5.34 -5.20 19.02
C ALA A 129 4.03 -4.80 18.30
N SER A 130 3.35 -5.75 17.68
CA SER A 130 2.11 -5.48 16.96
C SER A 130 1.09 -6.61 16.94
N ILE A 131 -0.18 -6.22 16.90
CA ILE A 131 -1.33 -7.10 16.73
C ILE A 131 -2.08 -6.68 15.46
N GLY A 132 -2.20 -7.60 14.51
CA GLY A 132 -3.07 -7.47 13.36
C GLY A 132 -4.51 -7.84 13.71
N VAL A 133 -5.49 -7.10 13.20
CA VAL A 133 -6.90 -7.34 13.49
C VAL A 133 -7.71 -7.59 12.21
N THR A 134 -8.72 -8.45 12.27
CA THR A 134 -9.54 -8.79 11.08
C THR A 134 -11.05 -8.73 11.30
N TRP A 135 -11.51 -8.23 12.44
CA TRP A 135 -12.95 -8.14 12.76
C TRP A 135 -13.73 -7.17 11.87
N SER A 136 -13.04 -6.27 11.16
CA SER A 136 -13.65 -5.32 10.22
C SER A 136 -14.11 -5.95 8.91
N GLU A 137 -13.70 -7.19 8.65
CA GLU A 137 -13.87 -7.84 7.36
C GLU A 137 -14.90 -8.96 7.43
N SER A 138 -15.73 -9.08 6.39
CA SER A 138 -16.65 -10.20 6.24
C SER A 138 -15.91 -11.55 6.24
N GLU A 139 -16.56 -12.64 6.64
CA GLU A 139 -15.98 -13.99 6.62
C GLU A 139 -15.33 -14.35 5.27
N LYS A 140 -15.97 -13.97 4.14
CA LYS A 140 -15.44 -14.20 2.78
C LYS A 140 -14.09 -13.49 2.51
N ARG A 141 -13.80 -12.39 3.21
CA ARG A 141 -12.60 -11.56 3.04
C ARG A 141 -11.58 -11.76 4.15
N LYS A 142 -12.00 -12.25 5.31
CA LYS A 142 -11.16 -12.47 6.49
C LYS A 142 -9.90 -13.26 6.14
N GLU A 143 -10.03 -14.41 5.46
CA GLU A 143 -8.87 -15.22 5.06
C GLU A 143 -7.85 -14.45 4.20
N LYS A 144 -8.34 -13.65 3.23
CA LYS A 144 -7.46 -12.85 2.35
C LYS A 144 -6.67 -11.82 3.15
N ILE A 145 -7.33 -11.12 4.08
CA ILE A 145 -6.69 -10.12 4.94
C ILE A 145 -5.77 -10.77 5.97
N THR A 146 -6.17 -11.89 6.58
CA THR A 146 -5.29 -12.69 7.45
C THR A 146 -4.01 -13.09 6.71
N ASN A 147 -4.09 -13.53 5.45
CA ASN A 147 -2.91 -13.87 4.65
C ASN A 147 -2.02 -12.65 4.35
N MET A 148 -2.62 -11.47 4.13
CA MET A 148 -1.88 -10.22 3.98
C MET A 148 -1.16 -9.83 5.28
N LEU A 149 -1.85 -9.90 6.42
CA LEU A 149 -1.30 -9.63 7.75
C LEU A 149 -0.19 -10.62 8.13
N LYS A 150 -0.36 -11.92 7.87
CA LYS A 150 0.69 -12.93 8.10
C LYS A 150 1.98 -12.58 7.37
N LYS A 151 1.89 -12.07 6.13
CA LYS A 151 3.07 -11.64 5.36
C LYS A 151 3.75 -10.39 5.95
N SER A 152 3.03 -9.53 6.67
CA SER A 152 3.64 -8.43 7.44
C SER A 152 4.22 -8.87 8.79
N GLN A 153 3.99 -10.10 9.24
CA GLN A 153 4.56 -10.69 10.46
C GLN A 153 4.27 -9.89 11.74
N PRO A 154 3.00 -9.67 12.12
CA PRO A 154 2.67 -9.22 13.47
C PRO A 154 2.94 -10.33 14.49
N ASN A 155 2.99 -9.99 15.78
CA ASN A 155 3.09 -10.99 16.85
C ASN A 155 1.83 -11.86 16.90
N PHE A 156 0.67 -11.25 16.75
CA PHE A 156 -0.61 -11.94 16.73
C PHE A 156 -1.53 -11.41 15.64
N ILE A 157 -2.45 -12.26 15.19
CA ILE A 157 -3.61 -11.87 14.39
C ILE A 157 -4.85 -12.34 15.14
N ILE A 158 -5.76 -11.42 15.42
CA ILE A 158 -7.01 -11.71 16.13
C ILE A 158 -8.21 -11.25 15.31
N ASP A 159 -9.31 -11.98 15.39
CA ASP A 159 -10.54 -11.68 14.64
C ASP A 159 -11.73 -11.37 15.55
N ASN A 160 -11.52 -11.37 16.86
CA ASN A 160 -12.51 -11.02 17.87
C ASN A 160 -11.95 -9.91 18.79
N PRO A 161 -12.60 -8.74 18.87
CA PRO A 161 -12.20 -7.65 19.77
C PRO A 161 -12.08 -8.04 21.25
N GLU A 162 -12.88 -9.01 21.72
CA GLU A 162 -12.87 -9.43 23.12
C GLU A 162 -11.54 -10.07 23.55
N MET A 163 -10.80 -10.66 22.60
CA MET A 163 -9.49 -11.27 22.86
C MET A 163 -8.38 -10.24 23.07
N LEU A 164 -8.62 -8.97 22.72
CA LEU A 164 -7.59 -7.95 22.74
C LEU A 164 -7.12 -7.64 24.18
N TRP A 165 -8.02 -7.71 25.16
CA TRP A 165 -7.66 -7.48 26.57
C TRP A 165 -6.62 -8.49 27.07
N GLU A 166 -6.81 -9.76 26.73
CA GLU A 166 -5.87 -10.83 27.07
C GLU A 166 -4.51 -10.60 26.41
N ARG A 167 -4.48 -10.32 25.09
CA ARG A 167 -3.23 -10.08 24.36
C ARG A 167 -2.46 -8.86 24.86
N ILE A 168 -3.15 -7.78 25.22
CA ILE A 168 -2.51 -6.62 25.86
C ILE A 168 -1.90 -7.03 27.21
N GLY A 169 -2.61 -7.84 28.01
CA GLY A 169 -2.10 -8.33 29.28
C GLY A 169 -0.91 -9.27 29.15
N GLU A 170 -0.85 -10.10 28.09
CA GLU A 170 0.31 -10.94 27.77
C GLU A 170 1.53 -10.08 27.39
N PHE A 171 1.34 -9.04 26.57
CA PHE A 171 2.38 -8.07 26.23
C PHE A 171 2.94 -7.38 27.47
N GLU A 172 2.06 -6.87 28.34
CA GLU A 172 2.46 -6.20 29.58
C GLU A 172 3.24 -7.09 30.56
N LYS A 173 3.05 -8.42 30.46
CA LYS A 173 3.78 -9.43 31.24
C LYS A 173 5.10 -9.86 30.58
N GLY A 174 5.40 -9.36 29.39
CA GLY A 174 6.59 -9.73 28.63
C GLY A 174 6.53 -11.12 27.99
N TYR A 175 5.33 -11.65 27.73
CA TYR A 175 5.19 -12.95 27.07
C TYR A 175 5.49 -12.91 25.57
N PHE A 176 5.50 -11.71 24.99
CA PHE A 176 6.01 -11.47 23.65
C PHE A 176 6.51 -10.03 23.53
N GLU A 177 7.40 -9.81 22.59
CA GLU A 177 8.03 -8.52 22.29
C GLU A 177 8.14 -8.34 20.78
N HIS A 178 8.72 -7.23 20.32
CA HIS A 178 8.97 -7.03 18.90
C HIS A 178 9.86 -8.16 18.33
N GLU A 179 9.45 -8.75 17.22
CA GLU A 179 10.28 -9.68 16.46
C GLU A 179 10.65 -9.05 15.12
N GLU A 180 11.95 -8.98 14.82
CA GLU A 180 12.41 -8.48 13.53
C GLU A 180 11.85 -9.30 12.37
N ARG A 181 11.39 -8.57 11.35
CA ARG A 181 10.79 -9.18 10.17
C ARG A 181 11.81 -10.00 9.37
N LYS A 182 11.52 -11.28 9.16
CA LYS A 182 12.30 -12.18 8.32
C LYS A 182 12.02 -11.93 6.84
N LEU A 183 13.08 -11.61 6.09
CA LEU A 183 12.99 -11.40 4.65
C LEU A 183 12.78 -12.72 3.89
N PRO A 184 12.01 -12.72 2.78
CA PRO A 184 11.83 -13.93 2.00
C PRO A 184 13.16 -14.35 1.35
N LYS A 185 13.64 -15.55 1.68
CA LYS A 185 14.93 -16.12 1.19
C LYS A 185 15.12 -16.16 -0.32
N ARG A 186 14.02 -16.09 -1.09
CA ARG A 186 14.01 -16.17 -2.56
C ARG A 186 14.35 -14.85 -3.27
N TYR A 187 14.53 -13.77 -2.51
CA TYR A 187 14.90 -12.46 -3.04
C TYR A 187 16.21 -12.03 -2.39
N SER A 188 17.12 -11.53 -3.20
CA SER A 188 18.36 -10.90 -2.76
C SER A 188 18.31 -9.39 -3.01
N PHE A 189 19.06 -8.64 -2.20
CA PHE A 189 19.38 -7.25 -2.49
C PHE A 189 20.61 -7.21 -3.39
N ILE A 190 20.71 -6.13 -4.15
CA ILE A 190 21.90 -5.83 -4.93
C ILE A 190 22.67 -4.77 -4.13
N GLU A 191 23.69 -5.24 -3.41
CA GLU A 191 24.45 -4.43 -2.46
C GLU A 191 25.43 -3.46 -3.14
N ARG A 192 25.88 -3.80 -4.35
CA ARG A 192 26.82 -3.00 -5.13
C ARG A 192 26.32 -2.94 -6.56
N PHE A 193 26.24 -1.74 -7.09
CA PHE A 193 25.85 -1.49 -8.46
C PHE A 193 26.49 -0.19 -8.95
N ASP A 194 26.84 -0.16 -10.22
CA ASP A 194 27.24 1.10 -10.85
C ASP A 194 26.00 1.96 -11.05
N SER A 195 26.05 3.21 -10.57
CA SER A 195 24.94 4.15 -10.66
C SER A 195 24.74 4.72 -12.07
N LEU A 196 25.35 4.12 -13.10
CA LEU A 196 25.22 4.56 -14.46
C LEU A 196 23.79 4.30 -14.94
N GLU A 197 23.17 5.35 -15.48
CA GLU A 197 21.85 5.23 -16.09
C GLU A 197 21.88 4.18 -17.19
N GLN A 198 20.88 3.29 -17.16
CA GLN A 198 20.76 2.23 -18.15
C GLN A 198 20.11 2.79 -19.41
N GLU A 199 20.58 2.36 -20.57
CA GLU A 199 19.91 2.67 -21.84
C GLU A 199 18.60 1.85 -21.93
N ILE A 200 17.51 2.43 -21.42
CA ILE A 200 16.18 1.81 -21.44
C ILE A 200 15.24 2.62 -22.33
N ARG A 201 14.86 2.03 -23.47
CA ARG A 201 13.91 2.68 -24.39
C ARG A 201 12.53 2.73 -23.75
N THR A 202 12.03 3.94 -23.48
CA THR A 202 10.74 4.14 -22.82
C THR A 202 9.63 4.47 -23.81
N ILE A 203 8.45 3.89 -23.59
CA ILE A 203 7.22 4.14 -24.35
C ILE A 203 6.09 4.44 -23.37
N SER A 204 5.66 5.69 -23.34
CA SER A 204 4.52 6.14 -22.53
C SER A 204 3.26 6.07 -23.38
N LEU A 205 2.17 5.49 -22.85
CA LEU A 205 0.93 5.37 -23.62
C LEU A 205 0.15 6.69 -23.70
N ALA A 206 0.27 7.56 -22.70
CA ALA A 206 -0.49 8.80 -22.55
C ALA A 206 0.30 9.87 -21.78
N ASP A 207 -0.21 11.11 -21.79
CA ASP A 207 0.25 12.17 -20.88
C ASP A 207 -0.52 12.10 -19.55
N TYR A 208 0.21 12.24 -18.44
CA TYR A 208 -0.34 12.19 -17.09
C TYR A 208 -0.20 13.55 -16.40
N HIS A 209 -1.34 14.16 -16.06
CA HIS A 209 -1.40 15.47 -15.41
C HIS A 209 -1.96 15.34 -13.99
N PRO A 210 -1.13 15.06 -12.96
CA PRO A 210 -1.61 14.74 -11.61
C PRO A 210 -2.46 15.84 -10.95
N ARG A 211 -2.34 17.10 -11.41
CA ARG A 211 -3.12 18.24 -10.91
C ARG A 211 -4.38 18.54 -11.73
N ASN A 212 -4.53 17.95 -12.92
CA ASN A 212 -5.63 18.22 -13.82
C ASN A 212 -6.58 17.02 -13.94
N TRP A 213 -7.53 16.94 -13.01
CA TRP A 213 -8.57 15.91 -12.95
C TRP A 213 -9.59 15.97 -14.10
N SER A 214 -9.48 16.93 -15.02
CA SER A 214 -10.40 17.05 -16.16
C SER A 214 -9.99 16.21 -17.38
N SER A 215 -8.75 15.73 -17.44
CA SER A 215 -8.30 14.85 -18.53
C SER A 215 -8.85 13.42 -18.36
N GLY A 216 -9.48 12.90 -19.42
CA GLY A 216 -9.98 11.53 -19.46
C GLY A 216 -8.88 10.51 -19.14
N GLU A 217 -7.73 10.59 -19.83
CA GLU A 217 -6.62 9.65 -19.62
C GLU A 217 -6.02 9.73 -18.22
N THR A 218 -5.92 10.93 -17.64
CA THR A 218 -5.45 11.08 -16.25
C THR A 218 -6.39 10.37 -15.27
N ASN A 219 -7.71 10.47 -15.48
CA ASN A 219 -8.70 9.78 -14.64
C ASN A 219 -8.63 8.26 -14.82
N GLU A 220 -8.40 7.76 -16.02
CA GLU A 220 -8.21 6.33 -16.29
C GLU A 220 -6.95 5.78 -15.60
N ILE A 221 -5.82 6.49 -15.70
CA ILE A 221 -4.58 6.14 -14.99
C ILE A 221 -4.81 6.12 -13.48
N LEU A 222 -5.47 7.15 -12.93
CA LEU A 222 -5.79 7.21 -11.50
C LEU A 222 -6.70 6.06 -11.06
N ALA A 223 -7.70 5.69 -11.87
CA ALA A 223 -8.53 4.53 -11.62
C ALA A 223 -7.72 3.22 -11.66
N PHE A 224 -6.82 3.06 -12.64
CA PHE A 224 -5.91 1.91 -12.67
C PHE A 224 -5.07 1.83 -11.39
N LYS A 225 -4.48 2.94 -10.94
CA LYS A 225 -3.69 3.01 -9.71
C LYS A 225 -4.49 2.65 -8.47
N LYS A 226 -5.74 3.12 -8.37
CA LYS A 226 -6.65 2.82 -7.25
C LYS A 226 -7.16 1.38 -7.25
N SER A 227 -7.13 0.69 -8.38
CA SER A 227 -7.60 -0.71 -8.48
C SER A 227 -6.83 -1.67 -7.55
N LYS A 228 -5.64 -1.29 -7.06
CA LYS A 228 -4.87 -2.03 -6.06
C LYS A 228 -5.57 -2.16 -4.69
N ASP A 229 -6.51 -1.25 -4.39
CA ASP A 229 -7.28 -1.23 -3.15
C ASP A 229 -8.55 -2.10 -3.22
N TYR A 230 -8.71 -2.87 -4.31
CA TYR A 230 -9.86 -3.72 -4.57
C TYR A 230 -9.42 -5.16 -4.82
N PHE A 231 -10.23 -6.13 -4.36
CA PHE A 231 -9.97 -7.52 -4.66
C PHE A 231 -10.30 -7.84 -6.13
N VAL A 232 -9.74 -8.92 -6.66
CA VAL A 232 -10.01 -9.37 -8.03
C VAL A 232 -11.52 -9.56 -8.29
N ASP A 233 -12.26 -10.09 -7.31
CA ASP A 233 -13.69 -10.33 -7.43
C ASP A 233 -14.50 -9.03 -7.50
N ASP A 234 -14.11 -7.98 -6.75
CA ASP A 234 -14.72 -6.65 -6.85
C ASP A 234 -14.61 -6.13 -8.30
N ILE A 235 -13.44 -6.25 -8.91
CA ILE A 235 -13.19 -5.75 -10.26
C ILE A 235 -13.95 -6.58 -11.29
N ARG A 236 -14.00 -7.90 -11.14
CA ARG A 236 -14.78 -8.78 -12.02
C ARG A 236 -16.27 -8.47 -12.01
N LEU A 237 -16.80 -8.07 -10.86
CA LEU A 237 -18.19 -7.64 -10.67
C LEU A 237 -18.47 -6.21 -11.19
N GLY A 238 -17.50 -5.57 -11.85
CA GLY A 238 -17.70 -4.26 -12.46
C GLY A 238 -17.70 -3.10 -11.46
N LYS A 239 -17.01 -3.26 -10.32
CA LYS A 239 -16.90 -2.19 -9.33
C LYS A 239 -16.24 -0.95 -9.95
N LYS A 240 -16.69 0.20 -9.47
CA LYS A 240 -16.34 1.51 -10.01
C LYS A 240 -15.45 2.29 -9.04
N ASP A 241 -14.66 3.22 -9.57
CA ASP A 241 -13.99 4.22 -8.74
C ASP A 241 -15.00 5.30 -8.33
N GLU A 242 -15.65 5.10 -7.18
CA GLU A 242 -16.63 6.05 -6.65
C GLU A 242 -15.94 7.19 -5.89
N TYR A 243 -16.41 8.43 -6.05
CA TYR A 243 -15.93 9.60 -5.33
C TYR A 243 -17.02 10.65 -5.15
N PHE A 244 -16.90 11.49 -4.13
CA PHE A 244 -17.85 12.59 -3.89
C PHE A 244 -17.51 13.83 -4.72
N TYR A 245 -18.46 14.38 -5.47
CA TYR A 245 -18.30 15.62 -6.24
C TYR A 245 -19.64 16.23 -6.60
N LYS A 246 -19.77 17.56 -6.51
CA LYS A 246 -21.03 18.30 -6.72
C LYS A 246 -22.18 17.70 -5.92
N GLU A 247 -21.95 17.53 -4.62
CA GLU A 247 -22.96 17.06 -3.65
C GLU A 247 -23.52 15.65 -3.87
N ARG A 248 -22.87 14.84 -4.72
CA ARG A 248 -23.31 13.47 -5.01
C ARG A 248 -22.13 12.52 -5.12
N ILE A 249 -22.42 11.23 -4.94
CA ILE A 249 -21.46 10.16 -5.24
C ILE A 249 -21.46 9.95 -6.77
N MET A 250 -20.29 10.15 -7.36
CA MET A 250 -19.99 9.89 -8.76
C MET A 250 -19.30 8.53 -8.87
N GLY A 251 -19.46 7.83 -10.00
CA GLY A 251 -18.86 6.52 -10.23
C GLY A 251 -18.95 6.14 -11.70
N ASN A 252 -18.14 6.77 -12.54
CA ASN A 252 -18.28 6.66 -13.99
C ASN A 252 -17.31 5.65 -14.62
N ILE A 253 -16.27 5.23 -13.88
CA ILE A 253 -15.19 4.41 -14.42
C ILE A 253 -15.24 3.02 -13.80
N VAL A 254 -15.47 2.00 -14.65
CA VAL A 254 -15.45 0.59 -14.26
C VAL A 254 -14.01 0.07 -14.35
N PHE A 255 -13.47 -0.47 -13.25
CA PHE A 255 -12.05 -0.89 -13.22
C PHE A 255 -11.71 -1.94 -14.28
N LYS A 256 -12.63 -2.87 -14.56
CA LYS A 256 -12.43 -3.94 -15.55
C LYS A 256 -12.16 -3.39 -16.95
N ASP A 257 -12.88 -2.34 -17.34
CA ASP A 257 -12.83 -1.78 -18.69
C ASP A 257 -11.51 -1.04 -18.89
N ILE A 258 -11.10 -0.24 -17.90
CA ILE A 258 -9.79 0.44 -17.89
C ILE A 258 -8.64 -0.56 -18.01
N ILE A 259 -8.65 -1.60 -17.18
CA ILE A 259 -7.59 -2.61 -17.18
C ILE A 259 -7.53 -3.33 -18.53
N SER A 260 -8.69 -3.68 -19.10
CA SER A 260 -8.76 -4.36 -20.40
C SER A 260 -8.28 -3.45 -21.55
N GLY A 261 -8.68 -2.18 -21.54
CA GLY A 261 -8.23 -1.19 -22.51
C GLY A 261 -6.72 -0.99 -22.49
N TYR A 262 -6.12 -0.88 -21.30
CA TYR A 262 -4.67 -0.78 -21.19
C TYR A 262 -3.94 -2.07 -21.60
N ILE A 263 -4.47 -3.26 -21.30
CA ILE A 263 -3.89 -4.52 -21.79
C ILE A 263 -3.81 -4.50 -23.33
N MET A 264 -4.88 -4.06 -24.02
CA MET A 264 -4.89 -3.97 -25.47
C MET A 264 -3.86 -2.96 -26.01
N ARG A 265 -3.79 -1.77 -25.41
CA ARG A 265 -2.81 -0.73 -25.81
C ARG A 265 -1.37 -1.20 -25.61
N VAL A 266 -1.06 -1.82 -24.48
CA VAL A 266 0.27 -2.38 -24.20
C VAL A 266 0.58 -3.50 -25.19
N ALA A 267 -0.36 -4.42 -25.43
CA ALA A 267 -0.19 -5.53 -26.37
C ALA A 267 0.16 -5.03 -27.79
N GLU A 268 -0.52 -4.00 -28.28
CA GLU A 268 -0.27 -3.38 -29.59
C GLU A 268 1.15 -2.80 -29.72
N LYS A 269 1.70 -2.23 -28.63
CA LYS A 269 3.08 -1.72 -28.63
C LYS A 269 4.10 -2.86 -28.57
N THR A 270 3.84 -3.87 -27.75
CA THR A 270 4.78 -4.98 -27.54
C THR A 270 4.82 -6.00 -28.68
N SER A 271 3.73 -6.16 -29.45
CA SER A 271 3.67 -7.13 -30.56
C SER A 271 4.63 -6.80 -31.72
N LYS A 272 5.19 -5.59 -31.73
CA LYS A 272 6.15 -5.12 -32.74
C LYS A 272 7.61 -5.46 -32.39
N LEU A 273 7.87 -5.97 -31.18
CA LEU A 273 9.20 -6.40 -30.77
C LEU A 273 9.57 -7.71 -31.48
N LYS A 274 10.80 -7.79 -31.97
CA LYS A 274 11.35 -9.00 -32.61
C LYS A 274 12.14 -9.81 -31.59
N GLY A 275 12.05 -11.13 -31.67
CA GLY A 275 12.72 -12.04 -30.74
C GLY A 275 11.87 -12.42 -29.53
N HIS A 276 12.39 -13.33 -28.73
CA HIS A 276 11.75 -13.82 -27.52
C HIS A 276 11.75 -12.73 -26.46
N SER A 277 10.56 -12.33 -26.03
CA SER A 277 10.37 -11.15 -25.19
C SER A 277 9.69 -11.53 -23.88
N LEU A 278 10.04 -10.83 -22.80
CA LEU A 278 9.50 -11.03 -21.47
C LEU A 278 8.97 -9.70 -20.93
N MET A 279 7.80 -9.67 -20.31
CA MET A 279 7.35 -8.50 -19.55
C MET A 279 7.51 -8.74 -18.05
N ILE A 280 8.13 -7.80 -17.36
CA ILE A 280 8.19 -7.79 -15.89
C ILE A 280 7.51 -6.55 -15.36
N ALA A 281 6.97 -6.64 -14.14
CA ALA A 281 6.28 -5.53 -13.50
C ALA A 281 7.17 -4.78 -12.52
N ALA A 282 7.22 -3.46 -12.65
CA ALA A 282 7.78 -2.59 -11.63
C ALA A 282 7.00 -2.77 -10.32
N PRO A 283 7.69 -2.86 -9.16
CA PRO A 283 7.03 -3.05 -7.90
C PRO A 283 6.28 -1.79 -7.45
N ASN A 284 5.20 -1.97 -6.69
CA ASN A 284 4.52 -0.85 -6.05
C ASN A 284 5.44 -0.14 -5.00
N SER A 285 4.97 0.98 -4.47
CA SER A 285 5.71 1.76 -3.46
C SER A 285 5.85 1.03 -2.12
N LEU A 286 4.90 0.15 -1.80
CA LEU A 286 4.93 -0.72 -0.63
C LEU A 286 5.06 -2.19 -1.05
N PRO A 287 5.41 -3.09 -0.11
CA PRO A 287 5.36 -4.53 -0.37
C PRO A 287 4.00 -4.99 -0.91
N GLU A 288 4.00 -6.05 -1.74
CA GLU A 288 2.79 -6.47 -2.47
C GLU A 288 1.60 -6.74 -1.54
N PHE A 289 1.88 -7.26 -0.35
CA PHE A 289 0.86 -7.68 0.61
C PHE A 289 0.16 -6.49 1.27
N CYS A 290 0.66 -5.26 1.09
CA CYS A 290 -0.03 -4.05 1.52
C CYS A 290 -1.19 -3.66 0.58
N TYR A 291 -1.35 -4.37 -0.55
CA TYR A 291 -2.40 -4.11 -1.52
C TYR A 291 -3.30 -5.33 -1.69
N LYS A 292 -4.59 -5.10 -1.93
CA LYS A 292 -5.56 -6.17 -2.22
C LYS A 292 -5.34 -6.79 -3.60
N ARG A 293 -4.64 -6.06 -4.48
CA ARG A 293 -4.24 -6.49 -5.81
C ARG A 293 -2.95 -5.80 -6.25
N ASP A 294 -2.16 -6.48 -7.08
CA ASP A 294 -1.07 -5.88 -7.83
C ASP A 294 -1.45 -5.64 -9.31
N PRO A 295 -1.85 -4.42 -9.69
CA PRO A 295 -2.28 -4.15 -11.06
C PRO A 295 -1.13 -4.24 -12.08
N ASN A 296 0.10 -3.87 -11.70
CA ASN A 296 1.27 -3.93 -12.58
C ASN A 296 1.66 -5.38 -12.90
N ASN A 297 1.74 -6.23 -11.87
CA ASN A 297 2.04 -7.65 -12.07
C ASN A 297 0.95 -8.35 -12.89
N ASN A 298 -0.32 -7.98 -12.67
CA ASN A 298 -1.41 -8.52 -13.47
C ASN A 298 -1.34 -8.09 -14.93
N MET A 299 -0.89 -6.87 -15.23
CA MET A 299 -0.61 -6.43 -16.59
C MET A 299 0.47 -7.30 -17.23
N ALA A 300 1.63 -7.43 -16.57
CA ALA A 300 2.75 -8.22 -17.06
C ALA A 300 2.35 -9.68 -17.35
N VAL A 301 1.65 -10.34 -16.42
CA VAL A 301 1.16 -11.73 -16.61
C VAL A 301 0.20 -11.83 -17.81
N ASN A 302 -0.68 -10.86 -18.02
CA ASN A 302 -1.60 -10.88 -19.17
C ASN A 302 -0.85 -10.69 -20.50
N ILE A 303 0.15 -9.82 -20.55
CA ILE A 303 0.95 -9.60 -21.77
C ILE A 303 1.83 -10.81 -22.07
N ASN A 304 2.51 -11.38 -21.07
CA ASN A 304 3.31 -12.59 -21.24
C ASN A 304 2.48 -13.75 -21.78
N SER A 305 1.31 -14.00 -21.20
CA SER A 305 0.46 -15.12 -21.63
C SER A 305 -0.17 -14.91 -23.01
N ARG A 306 -0.60 -13.69 -23.36
CA ARG A 306 -1.35 -13.42 -24.60
C ARG A 306 -0.48 -13.04 -25.78
N VAL A 307 0.59 -12.28 -25.55
CA VAL A 307 1.42 -11.69 -26.61
C VAL A 307 2.70 -12.48 -26.79
N PHE A 308 3.45 -12.67 -25.70
CA PHE A 308 4.75 -13.34 -25.76
C PHE A 308 4.65 -14.87 -25.68
N LYS A 309 3.49 -15.39 -25.26
CA LYS A 309 3.22 -16.83 -25.08
C LYS A 309 4.18 -17.52 -24.10
N ASN A 310 4.59 -16.78 -23.06
CA ASN A 310 5.42 -17.31 -21.99
C ASN A 310 4.56 -17.87 -20.86
N ASP A 311 5.07 -18.90 -20.20
CA ASP A 311 4.47 -19.44 -18.98
C ASP A 311 4.43 -18.41 -17.85
N VAL A 312 3.57 -18.66 -16.88
CA VAL A 312 3.26 -17.73 -15.78
C VAL A 312 4.54 -17.31 -15.05
N ILE A 313 4.93 -16.06 -15.26
CA ILE A 313 6.08 -15.46 -14.59
C ILE A 313 5.68 -15.09 -13.16
N LYS A 314 6.33 -15.72 -12.19
CA LYS A 314 6.34 -15.21 -10.80
C LYS A 314 7.09 -13.89 -10.78
N ARG A 315 6.72 -12.99 -9.88
CA ARG A 315 7.31 -11.66 -9.83
C ARG A 315 8.83 -11.66 -9.62
N ASP A 316 9.55 -11.03 -10.54
CA ASP A 316 11.01 -11.00 -10.60
C ASP A 316 11.61 -9.96 -9.66
N CYS A 317 10.96 -8.81 -9.57
CA CYS A 317 11.35 -7.70 -8.72
C CYS A 317 10.19 -7.32 -7.80
N VAL A 318 10.46 -7.27 -6.50
CA VAL A 318 9.47 -6.93 -5.47
C VAL A 318 9.96 -5.81 -4.58
N ARG A 319 9.03 -5.05 -4.01
CA ARG A 319 9.32 -4.18 -2.88
C ARG A 319 9.33 -5.04 -1.61
N LEU A 320 10.46 -5.13 -0.92
CA LEU A 320 10.57 -5.86 0.35
C LEU A 320 10.31 -4.92 1.53
N TYR A 321 10.88 -3.73 1.51
CA TYR A 321 10.66 -2.69 2.53
C TYR A 321 9.83 -1.54 1.96
N PRO A 322 8.99 -0.87 2.75
CA PRO A 322 8.29 0.33 2.27
C PRO A 322 9.29 1.37 1.76
N LYS A 323 8.97 1.98 0.63
CA LYS A 323 9.74 3.12 0.12
C LYS A 323 9.21 4.40 0.75
N GLN A 324 10.10 5.26 1.25
CA GLN A 324 9.74 6.61 1.69
C GLN A 324 9.10 7.39 0.52
N THR A 325 7.99 8.07 0.78
CA THR A 325 7.21 8.67 -0.30
C THR A 325 7.84 9.99 -0.75
N SER A 326 7.73 10.29 -2.04
CA SER A 326 8.21 11.58 -2.57
C SER A 326 7.33 12.77 -2.16
N ARG A 327 6.19 12.53 -1.52
CA ARG A 327 5.30 13.59 -1.02
C ARG A 327 5.86 14.29 0.21
N ASP A 328 6.83 13.66 0.88
CA ASP A 328 7.47 14.17 2.11
C ASP A 328 8.72 15.00 1.81
N GLY A 329 8.81 15.58 0.60
CA GLY A 329 10.00 16.31 0.14
C GLY A 329 11.19 15.43 -0.27
N TYR A 330 11.08 14.10 -0.09
CA TYR A 330 12.14 13.16 -0.39
C TYR A 330 12.33 12.96 -1.89
N LYS A 331 13.55 13.18 -2.40
CA LYS A 331 13.91 12.91 -3.79
C LYS A 331 14.26 11.43 -3.93
N ALA A 332 13.36 10.65 -4.51
CA ALA A 332 13.65 9.27 -4.86
C ALA A 332 14.84 9.18 -5.84
N THR A 333 15.92 8.55 -5.41
CA THR A 333 17.12 8.24 -6.19
C THR A 333 17.14 6.76 -6.57
N ILE A 334 18.01 6.35 -7.48
CA ILE A 334 18.24 4.92 -7.79
C ILE A 334 18.57 4.15 -6.50
N HIS A 335 19.47 4.67 -5.67
CA HIS A 335 19.85 4.07 -4.39
C HIS A 335 18.64 3.74 -3.51
N THR A 336 17.76 4.72 -3.30
CA THR A 336 16.58 4.55 -2.42
C THR A 336 15.60 3.50 -2.95
N HIS A 337 15.58 3.29 -4.27
CA HIS A 337 14.83 2.20 -4.88
C HIS A 337 15.51 0.85 -4.65
N MET A 338 16.83 0.77 -4.82
CA MET A 338 17.61 -0.45 -4.66
C MET A 338 17.59 -0.99 -3.21
N GLU A 339 17.70 -0.11 -2.21
CA GLU A 339 17.65 -0.47 -0.77
C GLU A 339 16.35 -1.18 -0.35
N THR A 340 15.28 -0.96 -1.10
CA THR A 340 13.95 -1.46 -0.75
C THR A 340 13.44 -2.52 -1.72
N MET A 341 14.12 -2.76 -2.85
CA MET A 341 13.77 -3.81 -3.82
C MET A 341 14.53 -5.11 -3.53
N GLY A 342 13.83 -6.23 -3.67
CA GLY A 342 14.42 -7.55 -3.77
C GLY A 342 14.28 -8.09 -5.19
N PHE A 343 15.34 -8.73 -5.68
CA PHE A 343 15.41 -9.35 -6.99
C PHE A 343 15.48 -10.87 -6.83
N ARG A 344 14.75 -11.59 -7.67
CA ARG A 344 14.80 -13.05 -7.71
C ARG A 344 15.92 -13.47 -8.65
N ASP A 345 16.66 -14.51 -8.27
CA ASP A 345 17.61 -15.16 -9.15
C ASP A 345 16.86 -15.91 -10.26
N ILE A 346 16.99 -15.42 -11.49
CA ILE A 346 16.26 -15.92 -12.67
C ILE A 346 17.24 -16.03 -13.81
N ASP A 347 17.24 -17.20 -14.44
CA ASP A 347 17.92 -17.38 -15.71
C ASP A 347 17.12 -16.72 -16.83
N TYR A 348 17.72 -15.67 -17.42
CA TYR A 348 17.19 -14.96 -18.58
C TYR A 348 17.79 -15.48 -19.92
N SER A 349 18.39 -16.67 -19.91
CA SER A 349 18.93 -17.30 -21.12
C SER A 349 17.84 -17.44 -22.19
N GLY A 350 18.18 -17.08 -23.44
CA GLY A 350 17.26 -17.12 -24.56
C GLY A 350 16.16 -16.04 -24.56
N ILE A 351 16.20 -15.05 -23.66
CA ILE A 351 15.36 -13.84 -23.73
C ILE A 351 16.10 -12.74 -24.48
N ASP A 352 15.54 -12.28 -25.60
CA ASP A 352 16.10 -11.18 -26.40
C ASP A 352 15.73 -9.80 -25.83
N ASN A 353 14.52 -9.69 -25.25
CA ASN A 353 13.99 -8.42 -24.77
C ASN A 353 13.32 -8.57 -23.41
N ILE A 354 13.64 -7.68 -22.48
CA ILE A 354 12.84 -7.48 -21.26
C ILE A 354 12.12 -6.13 -21.34
N VAL A 355 10.81 -6.17 -21.14
CA VAL A 355 9.92 -5.02 -21.09
C VAL A 355 9.48 -4.79 -19.64
N ILE A 356 9.92 -3.68 -19.05
CA ILE A 356 9.53 -3.26 -17.71
C ILE A 356 8.21 -2.48 -17.81
N PHE A 357 7.16 -2.98 -17.17
CA PHE A 357 5.88 -2.29 -17.08
C PHE A 357 5.77 -1.50 -15.78
N ASP A 358 5.45 -0.21 -15.86
CA ASP A 358 5.13 0.64 -14.71
C ASP A 358 3.83 1.42 -14.95
N ASP A 359 3.21 1.95 -13.89
CA ASP A 359 1.95 2.68 -14.03
C ASP A 359 2.18 4.09 -14.64
N VAL A 360 3.11 4.85 -14.08
CA VAL A 360 3.40 6.23 -14.47
C VAL A 360 4.90 6.47 -14.43
N LEU A 361 5.41 7.05 -15.51
CA LEU A 361 6.77 7.56 -15.55
C LEU A 361 6.83 8.97 -14.96
N THR A 362 7.67 9.19 -13.95
CA THR A 362 7.93 10.55 -13.44
C THR A 362 9.40 10.95 -13.56
N ARG A 363 10.33 10.11 -13.10
CA ARG A 363 11.79 10.43 -13.08
C ARG A 363 12.68 9.32 -13.63
N LYS A 364 12.11 8.28 -14.26
CA LYS A 364 12.81 7.05 -14.70
C LYS A 364 13.59 6.27 -13.64
N THR A 365 13.81 6.80 -12.43
CA THR A 365 14.65 6.20 -11.38
C THR A 365 14.25 4.78 -11.01
N GLN A 366 12.95 4.50 -10.88
CA GLN A 366 12.46 3.14 -10.61
C GLN A 366 12.83 2.16 -11.73
N ILE A 367 12.59 2.56 -12.97
CA ILE A 367 12.84 1.75 -14.16
C ILE A 367 14.33 1.52 -14.34
N ASN A 368 15.15 2.55 -14.14
CA ASN A 368 16.60 2.44 -14.13
C ASN A 368 17.10 1.50 -13.03
N SER A 369 16.54 1.58 -11.81
CA SER A 369 16.90 0.67 -10.71
C SER A 369 16.60 -0.80 -11.06
N ILE A 370 15.45 -1.05 -11.69
CA ILE A 370 15.11 -2.39 -12.18
C ILE A 370 16.08 -2.82 -13.28
N GLY A 371 16.39 -1.94 -14.22
CA GLY A 371 17.34 -2.22 -15.30
C GLY A 371 18.73 -2.57 -14.79
N ILE A 372 19.25 -1.80 -13.83
CA ILE A 372 20.49 -2.12 -13.12
C ILE A 372 20.40 -3.51 -12.51
N GLY A 373 19.31 -3.81 -11.80
CA GLY A 373 19.16 -5.12 -11.18
C GLY A 373 19.14 -6.29 -12.16
N LEU A 374 18.54 -6.10 -13.34
CA LEU A 374 18.58 -7.08 -14.42
C LEU A 374 19.98 -7.25 -15.01
N ARG A 375 20.76 -6.17 -15.17
CA ARG A 375 22.16 -6.25 -15.64
C ARG A 375 23.03 -7.02 -14.66
N GLU A 376 22.91 -6.72 -13.37
CA GLU A 376 23.64 -7.42 -12.31
C GLU A 376 23.26 -8.91 -12.22
N SER A 377 22.03 -9.26 -12.62
CA SER A 377 21.58 -10.64 -12.77
C SER A 377 22.02 -11.30 -14.09
N GLY A 378 22.88 -10.64 -14.88
CA GLY A 378 23.49 -11.18 -16.10
C GLY A 378 22.68 -10.97 -17.38
N PHE A 379 21.55 -10.24 -17.35
CA PHE A 379 20.80 -9.94 -18.57
C PHE A 379 21.49 -8.85 -19.39
N ASN A 380 22.07 -9.19 -20.53
CA ASN A 380 22.84 -8.27 -21.37
C ASN A 380 22.15 -7.84 -22.68
N ASN A 381 20.90 -8.26 -22.91
CA ASN A 381 20.16 -7.94 -24.14
C ASN A 381 19.33 -6.64 -24.01
N ASN A 382 18.25 -6.52 -24.78
CA ASN A 382 17.52 -5.25 -24.92
C ASN A 382 16.59 -4.98 -23.73
N LEU A 383 16.63 -3.76 -23.20
CA LEU A 383 15.73 -3.26 -22.16
C LEU A 383 14.75 -2.23 -22.72
N TYR A 384 13.47 -2.48 -22.50
CA TYR A 384 12.38 -1.55 -22.80
C TYR A 384 11.60 -1.22 -21.54
N ALA A 385 10.94 -0.08 -21.56
CA ALA A 385 9.98 0.32 -20.54
C ALA A 385 8.68 0.76 -21.18
N ILE A 386 7.56 0.29 -20.65
CA ILE A 386 6.22 0.75 -21.06
C ILE A 386 5.48 1.26 -19.83
N THR A 387 4.92 2.47 -19.94
CA THR A 387 4.10 3.05 -18.88
C THR A 387 2.70 3.45 -19.38
N LEU A 388 1.72 3.49 -18.48
CA LEU A 388 0.37 3.95 -18.86
C LEU A 388 0.35 5.45 -19.15
N GLY A 389 1.19 6.22 -18.45
CA GLY A 389 1.46 7.58 -18.84
C GLY A 389 2.79 8.12 -18.35
N GLU A 390 3.11 9.33 -18.79
CA GLU A 390 4.28 10.09 -18.38
C GLU A 390 3.88 11.42 -17.77
N THR A 391 4.51 11.77 -16.66
CA THR A 391 4.16 12.99 -15.92
C THR A 391 4.61 14.21 -16.70
N THR A 392 3.67 14.93 -17.29
CA THR A 392 3.91 16.17 -18.02
C THR A 392 3.57 17.36 -17.12
N HIS A 393 4.57 18.20 -16.84
CA HIS A 393 4.53 19.37 -15.95
C HIS A 393 4.33 19.01 -14.45
N LEU A 394 5.39 19.16 -13.65
CA LEU A 394 5.37 18.94 -12.18
C LEU A 394 4.88 20.14 -11.39
#